data_AF-A0A354XMC1-F1
#
_entry.id   AF-A0A354XMC1-F1
#
_cell.length_a   1.000
_cell.length_b   1.000
_cell.length_c   1.000
_cell.angle_alpha   90.00
_cell.angle_beta   90.00
_cell.angle_gamma   90.00
#
_symmetry.space_group_name_H-M   'P 1'
#
loop_
_entity.id
_entity.type
_entity.pdbx_description
1 polymer ?
#
loop_
_entity_poly.entity_id
_entity_poly.type
_entity_poly.pdbx_seq_one_letter_code
_entity_poly.pdbx_strand_id
1 'polypeptide(L)' 'AGRSHPDVEPLIGFFVNVIPLRSRLSDGQIDFGHWLEQVQTSVLDAFDHQNVPFDRIVELSGIGRERDRSPLIQTLFVLQ' A
#
# COMPACT_ATOMS: atom_id res chain seq x y z
N ALA A 1 4.15 -6.04 9.93
CA ALA A 1 3.27 -6.71 10.91
C ALA A 1 2.14 -5.81 11.46
N GLY A 2 2.09 -4.50 11.15
CA GLY A 2 1.00 -3.61 11.60
C GLY A 2 0.87 -3.46 13.13
N ARG A 3 1.87 -3.95 13.87
CA ARG A 3 2.00 -3.88 15.31
C ARG A 3 3.02 -2.79 15.66
N SER A 4 2.69 -1.55 15.30
CA SER A 4 3.58 -0.40 15.43
C SER A 4 3.68 0.09 16.89
N HIS A 5 2.83 -0.42 17.79
CA HIS A 5 2.76 -0.03 19.20
C HIS A 5 3.05 -1.25 20.11
N PRO A 6 3.92 -1.13 21.14
CA PRO A 6 4.27 -2.24 22.04
C PRO A 6 3.05 -2.89 22.70
N ASP A 7 2.08 -2.08 23.10
CA ASP A 7 0.88 -2.52 23.82
C ASP A 7 -0.04 -3.46 23.01
N VAL A 8 0.06 -3.48 21.67
CA VAL A 8 -0.77 -4.34 20.80
C VAL A 8 -0.08 -5.64 20.40
N GLU A 9 1.19 -5.82 20.78
CA GLU A 9 1.95 -7.03 20.50
C GLU A 9 1.36 -8.32 21.13
N PRO A 10 0.83 -8.32 22.37
CA PRO A 10 0.26 -9.52 22.97
C PRO A 10 -1.21 -9.78 22.58
N LEU A 11 -1.84 -8.90 21.81
CA LEU A 11 -3.27 -8.99 21.50
C LEU A 11 -3.57 -9.94 20.32
N ILE A 12 -4.64 -10.71 20.46
CA ILE A 12 -5.25 -11.49 19.37
C ILE A 12 -6.17 -10.56 18.57
N GLY A 13 -5.89 -10.37 17.28
CA GLY A 13 -6.65 -9.49 16.40
C GLY A 13 -6.05 -9.37 14.99
N PHE A 14 -6.81 -8.80 14.05
CA PHE A 14 -6.35 -8.55 12.68
C PHE A 14 -5.68 -7.16 12.61
N PHE A 15 -4.36 -7.14 12.70
CA PHE A 15 -3.55 -5.89 12.71
C PHE A 15 -2.90 -5.57 11.37
N VAL A 16 -3.10 -6.41 10.35
CA VAL A 16 -2.51 -6.19 9.02
C VAL A 16 -3.26 -5.07 8.34
N ASN A 17 -2.57 -3.97 8.06
CA ASN A 17 -3.07 -2.92 7.18
C ASN A 17 -2.54 -3.12 5.75
N VAL A 18 -3.38 -2.85 4.77
CA VAL A 18 -3.02 -2.92 3.35
C VAL A 18 -2.64 -1.53 2.87
N ILE A 19 -1.45 -1.41 2.29
CA ILE A 19 -0.94 -0.15 1.72
C ILE A 19 -1.04 -0.25 0.19
N PRO A 20 -1.90 0.55 -0.47
CA PRO A 20 -1.97 0.56 -1.93
C PRO A 20 -0.74 1.28 -2.50
N LEU A 21 0.06 0.56 -3.28
CA LEU A 21 1.24 1.10 -3.95
C LEU A 21 0.94 1.33 -5.43
N ARG A 22 1.12 2.58 -5.89
CA ARG A 22 0.92 2.96 -7.30
C ARG A 22 2.25 3.24 -7.97
N SER A 23 2.71 2.29 -8.78
CA SER A 23 3.89 2.49 -9.65
C SER A 23 3.45 2.89 -11.05
N ARG A 24 4.21 3.79 -11.69
CA ARG A 24 4.06 4.14 -13.10
C ARG A 24 5.33 3.76 -13.84
N LEU A 25 5.18 3.06 -14.96
CA LEU A 25 6.26 2.86 -15.93
C LEU A 25 6.05 3.90 -17.02
N SER A 26 7.06 4.70 -17.34
CA SER A 26 7.04 5.59 -18.50
C SER A 26 7.38 4.80 -19.76
N ASP A 27 6.76 5.14 -20.89
CA ASP A 27 6.81 4.36 -22.15
C ASP A 27 8.16 4.42 -22.91
N GLY A 28 9.30 4.42 -22.21
CA GLY A 28 10.62 4.18 -22.81
C GLY A 28 11.68 5.27 -22.61
N GLN A 29 11.64 6.02 -21.52
CA GLN A 29 12.64 7.08 -21.22
C GLN A 29 13.43 6.83 -19.94
N ILE A 30 13.12 5.79 -19.16
CA ILE A 30 13.76 5.51 -17.88
C ILE A 30 14.38 4.11 -17.91
N ASP A 31 15.63 3.99 -17.47
CA ASP A 31 16.21 2.68 -17.24
C ASP A 31 15.68 2.05 -15.94
N PHE A 32 15.96 0.77 -15.76
CA PHE A 32 15.49 0.02 -14.59
C PHE A 32 15.97 0.61 -13.26
N GLY A 33 17.21 1.10 -13.20
CA GLY A 33 17.80 1.61 -11.96
C GLY A 33 17.09 2.86 -11.47
N HIS A 34 16.91 3.85 -12.35
CA HIS A 34 16.18 5.07 -12.04
C HIS A 34 14.70 4.78 -11.73
N TRP A 35 14.08 3.81 -12.40
CA TRP A 35 12.72 3.41 -12.08
C TRP A 35 12.63 2.78 -10.68
N LEU A 36 13.59 1.93 -10.33
CA LEU A 36 13.65 1.30 -9.02
C LEU A 36 13.81 2.33 -7.90
N GLU A 37 14.61 3.39 -8.10
CA GLU A 37 14.73 4.50 -7.14
C GLU A 37 13.39 5.23 -6.94
N GLN A 38 12.62 5.46 -8.00
CA GLN A 38 11.28 6.04 -7.90
C GLN A 38 10.33 5.12 -7.13
N VAL A 39 10.36 3.81 -7.40
CA VAL A 39 9.57 2.84 -6.64
C VAL A 39 9.97 2.86 -5.17
N GLN A 40 11.27 2.78 -4.86
CA GLN A 40 11.78 2.82 -3.49
C GLN A 40 11.27 4.07 -2.75
N THR A 41 11.38 5.24 -3.37
CA THR A 41 10.92 6.51 -2.79
C THR A 41 9.42 6.45 -2.49
N SER A 42 8.61 6.06 -3.48
CA SER A 42 7.15 5.97 -3.31
C SER A 42 6.71 4.96 -2.25
N VAL A 43 7.47 3.87 -2.09
CA VAL A 43 7.18 2.82 -1.10
C VAL A 43 7.50 3.32 0.30
N LEU A 44 8.67 3.95 0.50
CA LEU A 44 9.06 4.52 1.79
C LEU A 44 8.07 5.60 2.24
N ASP A 45 7.71 6.53 1.34
CA ASP A 45 6.70 7.57 1.62
C ASP A 45 5.35 6.96 2.04
N ALA A 46 4.95 5.84 1.43
CA ALA A 46 3.72 5.15 1.79
C ALA A 46 3.82 4.46 3.17
N PHE A 47 4.98 3.94 3.55
CA PHE A 47 5.22 3.34 4.86
C PHE A 47 5.19 4.36 5.99
N ASP A 48 5.59 5.61 5.75
CA ASP A 48 5.42 6.70 6.71
C ASP A 48 3.95 6.98 7.06
N HIS A 49 3.03 6.59 6.17
CA HIS A 49 1.58 6.74 6.33
C HIS A 49 0.85 5.41 6.58
N GLN A 50 1.57 4.34 6.95
CA GLN A 50 1.02 2.98 7.08
C GLN A 50 -0.10 2.80 8.11
N ASN A 51 -0.33 3.79 8.98
CA ASN A 51 -1.36 3.75 10.01
C ASN A 51 -2.75 4.17 9.49
N VAL A 52 -2.83 4.71 8.27
CA VAL A 52 -4.12 5.07 7.66
C VAL A 52 -4.84 3.79 7.19
N PRO A 53 -6.05 3.47 7.69
CA PRO A 53 -6.77 2.27 7.28
C PRO A 53 -7.05 2.26 5.78
N PHE A 54 -6.87 1.11 5.13
CA PHE A 54 -7.17 0.95 3.71
C PHE A 54 -8.57 1.42 3.30
N ASP A 55 -9.60 1.11 4.10
CA ASP A 55 -10.97 1.54 3.83
C ASP A 55 -11.13 3.06 3.78
N ARG A 56 -10.34 3.79 4.58
CA ARG A 56 -10.33 5.25 4.57
C ARG A 56 -9.69 5.80 3.30
N ILE A 57 -8.64 5.13 2.79
CA ILE A 57 -8.01 5.49 1.52
C ILE A 57 -9.01 5.29 0.37
N VAL A 58 -9.75 4.17 0.37
CA VAL A 58 -10.80 3.90 -0.62
C VAL A 58 -11.87 5.00 -0.59
N GLU A 59 -12.39 5.34 0.59
CA GLU A 59 -13.40 6.40 0.75
C GLU A 59 -12.93 7.74 0.19
N LEU A 60 -11.69 8.15 0.53
CA LEU A 60 -11.12 9.41 0.09
C LEU A 60 -10.73 9.42 -1.40
N SER A 61 -10.50 8.25 -2.01
CA SER A 61 -10.15 8.15 -3.43
C SER A 61 -11.31 8.47 -4.38
N GLY A 62 -12.56 8.45 -3.89
CA GLY A 62 -13.75 8.62 -4.72
C GLY A 62 -14.04 7.46 -5.69
N ILE A 63 -13.27 6.37 -5.63
CA ILE A 63 -13.51 5.17 -6.43
C ILE A 63 -14.72 4.42 -5.88
N GLY A 64 -15.72 4.23 -6.74
CA GLY A 64 -16.93 3.48 -6.40
C GLY A 64 -16.63 2.01 -6.08
N ARG A 65 -17.39 1.43 -5.16
CA ARG A 65 -17.33 -0.01 -4.88
C ARG A 65 -17.99 -0.78 -6.01
N GLU A 66 -17.23 -1.62 -6.69
CA GLU A 66 -17.73 -2.63 -7.63
C GLU A 66 -17.85 -3.98 -6.91
N ARG A 67 -18.87 -4.78 -7.23
CA ARG A 67 -19.08 -6.08 -6.56
C ARG A 67 -18.00 -7.11 -6.88
N ASP A 68 -17.43 -7.03 -8.08
CA ASP A 68 -16.56 -8.07 -8.62
C ASP A 68 -15.08 -7.69 -8.57
N ARG A 69 -14.74 -6.55 -7.96
CA ARG A 69 -13.37 -6.02 -7.94
C ARG A 69 -13.06 -5.36 -6.59
N SER A 70 -11.87 -5.67 -6.08
CA SER A 70 -11.29 -4.90 -4.98
C SER A 70 -10.97 -3.47 -5.47
N PRO A 71 -11.36 -2.42 -4.73
CA PRO A 71 -11.04 -1.05 -5.07
C PRO A 71 -9.52 -0.82 -4.97
N LEU A 72 -8.97 0.04 -5.85
CA LEU A 72 -7.55 0.43 -5.90
C LEU A 72 -6.52 -0.66 -6.24
N ILE A 73 -6.68 -1.89 -5.72
CA ILE A 73 -5.72 -2.98 -5.89
C ILE A 73 -6.43 -4.27 -6.30
N GLN A 74 -5.81 -5.02 -7.21
CA GLN A 74 -6.26 -6.36 -7.63
C GLN A 74 -5.18 -7.42 -7.43
N THR A 75 -3.96 -7.01 -7.07
CA THR A 75 -2.82 -7.87 -6.81
C THR A 75 -2.25 -7.54 -5.43
N LEU A 76 -1.98 -8.56 -4.62
CA LEU A 76 -1.34 -8.42 -3.33
C LEU A 76 0.09 -8.97 -3.40
N PHE A 77 1.04 -8.22 -2.85
CA PHE A 77 2.42 -8.66 -2.66
C PHE A 77 2.67 -8.81 -1.16
N VAL A 78 3.24 -9.95 -0.76
CA VAL A 78 3.60 -10.24 0.63
C VAL A 78 5.04 -10.71 0.66
N LEU A 79 5.89 -10.03 1.44
CA LEU A 79 7.25 -10.43 1.73
C LEU A 79 7.32 -10.89 3.19
N GLN A 80 7.86 -12.09 3.42
CA GLN A 80 8.00 -12.70 4.74
C GLN A 80 9.44 -12.61 5.23
#